data_AF-A0A3M1SIV9-F1
#
_entry.id   AF-A0A3M1SIV9-F1
#
_cell.length_a   1.000
_cell.length_b   1.000
_cell.length_c   1.000
_cell.angle_alpha   90.00
_cell.angle_beta   90.00
_cell.angle_gamma   90.00
#
_symmetry.space_group_name_H-M   'P 1'
#
loop_
_entity.id
_entity.type
_entity.pdbx_description
1 polymer ?
#
loop_
_entity_poly.entity_id
_entity_poly.type
_entity_poly.pdbx_seq_one_letter_code
_entity_poly.pdbx_strand_id
1 'polypeptide(L)'
;MAFEFKCNKLGNRGCKWKAISNTEDKLVDLVAVHMRDEHDVKDFTQEMIAEVKQKMSEVSLKGEGDIPEMKEYRCPECNWRYLAQTENLIADAAALHARDVHGVKEFTEEMIAEV
;
A
#
# COMPACT_ATOMS: atom_id res chain seq x y z
N MET A 1 -14.72 -13.27 3.51
CA MET A 1 -15.28 -12.02 2.97
C MET A 1 -14.13 -11.05 2.82
N ALA A 2 -14.12 -10.26 1.75
CA ALA A 2 -13.07 -9.28 1.49
C ALA A 2 -13.67 -7.94 1.09
N PHE A 3 -12.85 -6.92 1.08
CA PHE A 3 -13.20 -5.57 0.67
C PHE A 3 -12.40 -5.22 -0.57
N GLU A 4 -13.08 -4.72 -1.61
CA GLU A 4 -12.47 -4.18 -2.82
C GLU A 4 -12.56 -2.65 -2.81
N PHE A 5 -11.49 -2.00 -3.24
CA PHE A 5 -11.47 -0.58 -3.53
C PHE A 5 -10.86 -0.30 -4.90
N LYS A 6 -11.40 0.72 -5.59
CA LYS A 6 -10.89 1.20 -6.89
C LYS A 6 -10.48 2.65 -6.76
N CYS A 7 -9.25 2.97 -7.15
CA CYS A 7 -8.68 4.31 -7.04
C CYS A 7 -9.55 5.39 -7.70
N ASN A 8 -10.17 5.06 -8.84
CA ASN A 8 -11.06 5.98 -9.56
C ASN A 8 -12.25 6.50 -8.73
N LYS A 9 -12.60 5.84 -7.61
CA LYS A 9 -13.67 6.28 -6.72
C LYS A 9 -13.31 7.53 -5.91
N LEU A 10 -12.03 7.89 -5.80
CA LEU A 10 -11.57 9.14 -5.15
C LEU A 10 -11.43 10.32 -6.13
N GLY A 11 -11.96 10.20 -7.35
CA GLY A 11 -11.86 11.27 -8.33
C GLY A 11 -10.57 11.23 -9.17
N ASN A 12 -9.68 10.25 -8.95
CA ASN A 12 -8.51 9.99 -9.80
C ASN A 12 -8.93 9.33 -11.14
N ARG A 13 -9.63 10.11 -11.98
CA ARG A 13 -10.18 9.67 -13.26
C ARG A 13 -9.03 9.28 -14.20
N GLY A 14 -8.83 7.99 -14.38
CA GLY A 14 -7.79 7.42 -15.25
C GLY A 14 -6.96 6.34 -14.57
N CYS A 15 -6.90 6.34 -13.23
CA CYS A 15 -6.23 5.29 -12.50
C CYS A 15 -7.09 4.02 -12.46
N LYS A 16 -6.55 2.93 -13.04
CA LYS A 16 -7.20 1.60 -13.09
C LYS A 16 -6.83 0.72 -11.89
N TRP A 17 -6.03 1.25 -10.97
CA TRP A 17 -5.59 0.51 -9.81
C TRP A 17 -6.77 0.14 -8.91
N LYS A 18 -6.70 -1.08 -8.37
CA LYS A 18 -7.64 -1.62 -7.40
C LYS A 18 -6.89 -2.42 -6.35
N ALA A 19 -7.39 -2.40 -5.13
CA ALA A 19 -6.92 -3.26 -4.05
C ALA A 19 -8.06 -4.11 -3.51
N ILE A 20 -7.69 -5.28 -3.00
CA ILE A 20 -8.60 -6.21 -2.34
C ILE A 20 -7.92 -6.68 -1.06
N SER A 21 -8.64 -6.69 0.06
CA SER A 21 -8.11 -7.09 1.36
C SER A 21 -9.17 -7.77 2.22
N ASN A 22 -8.77 -8.66 3.13
CA ASN A 22 -9.67 -9.27 4.13
C ASN A 22 -10.13 -8.29 5.23
N THR A 23 -9.45 -7.15 5.39
CA THR A 23 -9.78 -6.14 6.39
C THR A 23 -9.77 -4.75 5.79
N GLU A 24 -10.66 -3.89 6.31
CA GLU A 24 -10.78 -2.48 5.91
C GLU A 24 -9.49 -1.71 6.15
N ASP A 25 -8.84 -1.95 7.30
CA ASP A 25 -7.61 -1.25 7.70
C ASP A 25 -6.46 -1.49 6.70
N LYS A 26 -6.23 -2.75 6.34
CA LYS A 26 -5.22 -3.12 5.33
C LYS A 26 -5.57 -2.55 3.95
N LEU A 27 -6.86 -2.48 3.61
CA LEU A 27 -7.29 -1.86 2.35
C LEU A 27 -6.94 -0.37 2.33
N VAL A 28 -7.17 0.32 3.45
CA VAL A 28 -6.84 1.73 3.61
C VAL A 28 -5.33 1.97 3.51
N ASP A 29 -4.50 1.16 4.16
CA ASP A 29 -3.03 1.26 4.03
C ASP A 29 -2.57 1.11 2.58
N LEU A 30 -3.13 0.15 1.83
CA LEU A 30 -2.81 -0.04 0.41
C LEU A 30 -3.20 1.16 -0.44
N VAL A 31 -4.36 1.76 -0.16
CA VAL A 31 -4.79 2.97 -0.87
C VAL A 31 -3.86 4.13 -0.51
N ALA A 32 -3.48 4.30 0.75
CA ALA A 32 -2.57 5.35 1.20
C ALA A 32 -1.20 5.25 0.52
N VAL A 33 -0.68 4.02 0.40
CA VAL A 33 0.53 3.68 -0.36
C VAL A 33 0.35 4.08 -1.82
N HIS A 34 -0.65 3.54 -2.51
CA HIS A 34 -0.89 3.83 -3.92
C HIS A 34 -1.07 5.33 -4.21
N MET A 35 -1.74 6.06 -3.33
CA MET A 35 -1.94 7.51 -3.46
C MET A 35 -0.64 8.30 -3.31
N ARG A 36 0.27 7.83 -2.45
CA ARG A 36 1.59 8.42 -2.29
C ARG A 36 2.45 8.19 -3.52
N ASP A 37 2.53 6.94 -3.98
CA ASP A 37 3.44 6.54 -5.06
C ASP A 37 2.95 6.98 -6.45
N GLU A 38 1.67 6.83 -6.75
CA GLU A 38 1.13 7.07 -8.11
C GLU A 38 0.44 8.44 -8.25
N HIS A 39 0.11 9.10 -7.14
CA HIS A 39 -0.61 10.38 -7.13
C HIS A 39 0.09 11.49 -6.33
N ASP A 40 1.32 11.27 -5.85
CA ASP A 40 2.12 12.19 -5.01
C ASP A 40 1.36 12.74 -3.78
N VAL A 41 0.36 12.00 -3.29
CA VAL A 41 -0.40 12.38 -2.09
C VAL A 41 0.43 12.02 -0.86
N LYS A 42 1.21 12.99 -0.39
CA LYS A 42 2.12 12.82 0.77
C LYS A 42 1.38 12.67 2.10
N ASP A 43 0.20 13.28 2.22
CA ASP A 43 -0.59 13.31 3.45
C ASP A 43 -1.95 12.62 3.23
N PHE A 44 -2.03 11.36 3.63
CA PHE A 44 -3.27 10.59 3.53
C PHE A 44 -4.15 10.85 4.75
N THR A 45 -5.03 11.85 4.64
CA THR A 45 -5.76 12.41 5.79
C THR A 45 -6.87 11.49 6.32
N GLN A 46 -7.34 11.76 7.54
CA GLN A 46 -8.46 11.03 8.14
C GLN A 46 -9.76 11.13 7.31
N GLU A 47 -9.99 12.24 6.62
CA GLU A 47 -11.10 12.38 5.68
C GLU A 47 -10.97 11.43 4.48
N MET A 48 -9.77 11.30 3.91
CA MET A 48 -9.52 10.35 2.83
C MET A 48 -9.70 8.90 3.30
N ILE A 49 -9.29 8.59 4.53
CA ILE A 49 -9.52 7.27 5.14
C ILE A 49 -11.02 6.99 5.25
N ALA A 50 -11.81 7.95 5.75
CA ALA A 50 -13.26 7.82 5.85
C ALA A 50 -13.92 7.66 4.47
N GLU A 51 -13.45 8.40 3.46
CA GLU A 51 -13.90 8.27 2.07
C GLU A 51 -13.60 6.89 1.48
N VAL A 52 -12.41 6.33 1.73
CA VAL A 52 -12.08 4.96 1.31
C VAL A 52 -13.01 3.96 1.97
N LYS A 53 -13.23 4.09 3.29
CA LYS A 53 -14.15 3.23 4.04
C LYS A 53 -15.58 3.32 3.57
N GLN A 54 -16.02 4.50 3.15
CA GLN A 54 -17.35 4.69 2.59
C GLN A 54 -17.49 4.12 1.17
N LYS A 55 -16.42 4.16 0.36
CA LYS A 55 -16.48 3.81 -1.08
C LYS A 55 -16.00 2.39 -1.40
N MET A 56 -15.41 1.68 -0.43
CA MET A 56 -15.09 0.27 -0.59
C MET A 56 -16.34 -0.59 -0.74
N SER A 57 -16.18 -1.79 -1.27
CA SER A 57 -17.29 -2.70 -1.51
C SER A 57 -16.96 -4.09 -1.01
N GLU A 58 -17.87 -4.69 -0.26
CA GLU A 58 -17.74 -6.07 0.18
C GLU A 58 -17.81 -6.99 -1.05
N VAL A 59 -16.84 -7.89 -1.16
CA VAL A 59 -16.74 -8.87 -2.22
C VAL A 59 -16.60 -10.27 -1.63
N SER A 60 -17.38 -11.20 -2.19
CA SER A 60 -17.25 -12.63 -1.90
C SER A 60 -16.31 -13.25 -2.92
N LEU A 61 -15.09 -13.49 -2.50
CA LEU A 61 -14.09 -14.17 -3.31
C LEU A 61 -14.32 -15.68 -3.22
N LYS A 62 -14.34 -16.36 -4.37
CA LYS A 62 -14.59 -17.81 -4.44
C LYS A 62 -13.28 -18.57 -4.22
N GLY A 63 -12.82 -18.61 -2.98
CA GLY A 63 -11.70 -19.46 -2.55
C GLY A 63 -10.69 -18.72 -1.66
N GLU A 64 -10.04 -19.47 -0.77
CA GLU A 64 -9.00 -18.98 0.17
C GLU A 64 -7.71 -18.50 -0.53
N GLY A 65 -7.61 -18.57 -1.86
CA GLY A 65 -6.45 -18.14 -2.65
C GLY A 65 -6.63 -16.90 -3.52
N ASP A 66 -7.82 -16.27 -3.53
CA ASP A 66 -8.10 -15.11 -4.41
C ASP A 66 -7.64 -13.76 -3.81
N ILE A 67 -7.20 -13.77 -2.55
CA ILE A 67 -6.70 -12.57 -1.88
C ILE A 67 -5.18 -12.65 -1.85
N PRO A 68 -4.47 -11.74 -2.53
CA PRO A 68 -3.02 -11.73 -2.48
C PRO A 68 -2.58 -11.56 -1.02
N GLU A 69 -1.71 -12.46 -0.57
CA GLU A 69 -1.11 -12.36 0.76
C GLU A 69 -0.31 -11.06 0.83
N MET A 70 -0.69 -10.19 1.77
CA MET A 70 -0.05 -8.90 1.94
C MET A 70 1.18 -9.08 2.81
N LYS A 71 2.33 -8.65 2.29
CA LYS A 71 3.57 -8.57 3.03
C LYS A 71 3.69 -7.17 3.64
N GLU A 72 4.21 -7.09 4.85
CA GLU A 72 4.46 -5.85 5.56
C GLU A 72 5.96 -5.76 5.83
N TYR A 73 6.52 -4.58 5.57
CA TYR A 73 7.85 -4.22 6.03
C TYR A 73 7.79 -3.04 6.96
N ARG A 74 8.65 -3.09 7.97
CA ARG A 74 8.87 -2.00 8.90
C ARG A 74 10.32 -1.58 8.83
N CYS A 75 10.55 -0.29 8.62
CA CYS A 75 11.90 0.24 8.66
C CYS A 75 12.52 -0.04 10.05
N PRO A 76 13.76 -0.55 10.14
CA PRO A 76 14.40 -0.80 11.43
C PRO A 76 14.85 0.49 12.14
N GLU A 77 15.06 1.58 11.39
CA GLU A 77 15.59 2.84 11.92
C GLU A 77 14.50 3.85 12.30
N CYS A 78 13.25 3.65 11.84
CA CYS A 78 12.16 4.55 12.16
C CYS A 78 10.81 3.80 12.23
N ASN A 79 9.73 4.53 12.51
CA ASN A 79 8.40 3.93 12.67
C ASN A 79 7.64 3.74 11.34
N TRP A 80 8.32 3.92 10.21
CA TRP A 80 7.71 3.81 8.88
C TRP A 80 7.39 2.34 8.55
N ARG A 81 6.22 2.13 7.95
CA ARG A 81 5.73 0.82 7.50
C ARG A 81 5.26 0.90 6.06
N TYR A 82 5.36 -0.22 5.36
CA TYR A 82 4.87 -0.37 3.99
C TYR A 82 4.24 -1.74 3.80
N LEU A 83 3.06 -1.75 3.17
CA LEU A 83 2.33 -2.97 2.86
C LEU A 83 2.21 -3.09 1.36
N ALA A 84 2.59 -4.26 0.82
CA ALA A 84 2.43 -4.55 -0.60
C ALA A 84 2.14 -6.03 -0.86
N GLN A 85 1.75 -6.31 -2.10
CA GLN A 85 1.39 -7.66 -2.55
C GLN A 85 2.63 -8.53 -2.87
N THR A 86 3.81 -7.92 -3.02
CA THR A 86 5.05 -8.63 -3.40
C THR A 86 6.26 -8.02 -2.70
N GLU A 87 7.30 -8.83 -2.45
CA GLU A 87 8.59 -8.36 -1.90
C GLU A 87 9.25 -7.31 -2.76
N ASN A 88 9.15 -7.40 -4.08
CA ASN A 88 9.74 -6.40 -4.97
C ASN A 88 9.14 -4.99 -4.76
N LEU A 89 7.82 -4.91 -4.53
CA LEU A 89 7.17 -3.62 -4.23
C LEU A 89 7.60 -3.09 -2.87
N ILE A 90 7.83 -3.98 -1.91
CA ILE A 90 8.36 -3.62 -0.60
C ILE A 90 9.80 -3.10 -0.71
N ALA A 91 10.67 -3.81 -1.43
CA ALA A 91 12.06 -3.45 -1.62
C ALA A 91 12.20 -2.08 -2.32
N ASP A 92 11.40 -1.82 -3.36
CA ASP A 92 11.40 -0.53 -4.06
C ASP A 92 10.99 0.62 -3.12
N ALA A 93 9.90 0.43 -2.37
CA ALA A 93 9.44 1.43 -1.41
C ALA A 93 10.39 1.62 -0.23
N ALA A 94 11.02 0.55 0.28
CA ALA A 94 12.02 0.61 1.34
C ALA A 94 13.26 1.38 0.86
N ALA A 95 13.70 1.15 -0.38
CA ALA A 95 14.81 1.88 -0.99
C ALA A 95 14.51 3.37 -1.15
N LEU A 96 13.30 3.71 -1.65
CA LEU A 96 12.85 5.10 -1.75
C LEU A 96 12.80 5.76 -0.37
N HIS A 97 12.21 5.09 0.62
CA HIS A 97 12.13 5.60 1.99
C HIS A 97 13.52 5.83 2.61
N ALA A 98 14.42 4.87 2.51
CA ALA A 98 15.77 5.00 3.05
C ALA A 98 16.56 6.12 2.38
N ARG A 99 16.37 6.32 1.06
CA ARG A 99 16.99 7.44 0.34
C ARG A 99 16.44 8.79 0.77
N ASP A 100 15.12 8.94 0.80
CA ASP A 100 14.47 10.24 1.04
C ASP A 100 14.47 10.64 2.53
N VAL A 101 14.37 9.68 3.46
CA VAL A 101 14.29 9.95 4.91
C VAL A 101 15.64 9.80 5.61
N HIS A 102 16.40 8.78 5.26
CA HIS A 102 17.67 8.45 5.93
C HIS A 102 18.90 8.88 5.13
N GLY A 103 18.73 9.40 3.90
CA GLY A 103 19.84 9.83 3.04
C GLY A 103 20.70 8.69 2.52
N VAL A 104 20.19 7.44 2.54
CA VAL A 104 20.89 6.25 2.04
C VAL A 104 20.99 6.34 0.53
N LYS A 105 22.20 6.51 0.01
CA LYS A 105 22.44 6.69 -1.43
C LYS A 105 22.38 5.39 -2.23
N GLU A 106 22.68 4.26 -1.58
CA GLU A 106 22.71 2.93 -2.20
C GLU A 106 21.95 1.98 -1.27
N PHE A 107 20.79 1.51 -1.72
CA PHE A 107 20.06 0.44 -1.06
C PHE A 107 20.60 -0.89 -1.61
N THR A 108 21.45 -1.56 -0.84
CA THR A 108 22.23 -2.71 -1.33
C THR A 108 21.35 -3.96 -1.48
N GLU A 109 21.82 -4.93 -2.27
CA GLU A 109 21.13 -6.23 -2.43
C GLU A 109 20.95 -6.97 -1.10
N GLU A 110 21.87 -6.78 -0.14
CA GLU A 110 21.73 -7.30 1.22
C GLU A 110 20.54 -6.69 1.95
N MET A 111 20.32 -5.37 1.82
CA MET A 111 19.16 -4.70 2.41
C MET A 111 17.84 -5.10 1.72
N ILE A 112 17.89 -5.49 0.43
CA ILE A 112 16.77 -6.06 -0.33
C ILE A 112 16.50 -7.53 0.07
N ALA A 113 17.49 -8.26 0.57
CA ALA A 113 17.31 -9.62 1.05
C ALA A 113 16.69 -9.69 2.46
N GLU A 114 16.71 -8.57 3.20
CA GLU A 114 16.17 -8.45 4.56
C GLU A 114 14.77 -7.81 4.64
N VAL A 115 14.13 -7.50 3.49
CA VAL A 115 12.73 -7.00 3.40
C VAL A 115 11.70 -8.12 3.35
#